data_AF-K0IJU9-F1
#
_entry.id   AF-K0IJU9-F1
#
_cell.length_a   1.000
_cell.length_b   1.000
_cell.length_c   1.000
_cell.angle_alpha   90.00
_cell.angle_beta   90.00
_cell.angle_gamma   90.00
#
_symmetry.space_group_name_H-M   'P 1'
#
loop_
_entity.id
_entity.type
_entity.pdbx_description
1 polymer ?
#
loop_
_entity_poly.entity_id
_entity_poly.type
_entity_poly.pdbx_seq_one_letter_code
_entity_poly.pdbx_strand_id
1 'polypeptide(L)'
;MTTATIAARTEETITKRTPAVAKIVELVGVSNIGWEDAARVALDEAKKTIHNIHGIKIKDMTAEIDPNTGRITRYKACVKLSFGVIEEER
;
A
#
# COMPACT_ATOMS: atom_id res chain seq x y z
N MET A 1 48.03 -31.45 -12.09
CA MET A 1 48.23 -30.01 -12.35
C MET A 1 46.89 -29.32 -12.22
N THR A 2 46.84 -28.45 -11.21
CA THR A 2 45.91 -27.38 -10.85
C THR A 2 44.47 -27.38 -11.38
N THR A 3 43.56 -27.69 -10.46
CA THR A 3 42.15 -27.28 -10.44
C THR A 3 42.06 -25.76 -10.33
N ALA A 4 41.33 -25.08 -11.21
CA ALA A 4 41.00 -23.67 -11.07
C ALA A 4 39.52 -23.51 -10.70
N THR A 5 39.29 -23.39 -9.40
CA THR A 5 38.08 -22.85 -8.77
C THR A 5 37.84 -21.42 -9.29
N ILE A 6 36.69 -21.17 -9.91
CA ILE A 6 36.20 -19.80 -10.13
C ILE A 6 35.08 -19.55 -9.11
N ALA A 7 35.35 -18.55 -8.30
CA ALA A 7 34.72 -18.23 -7.04
C ALA A 7 33.23 -17.90 -7.16
N ALA A 8 32.51 -18.26 -6.11
CA ALA A 8 31.13 -17.91 -5.84
C ALA A 8 30.87 -16.42 -6.06
N ARG A 9 30.01 -16.12 -7.02
CA ARG A 9 29.33 -14.84 -7.11
C ARG A 9 28.19 -14.91 -6.10
N THR A 10 28.47 -14.56 -4.85
CA THR A 10 27.46 -14.44 -3.79
C THR A 10 26.46 -13.37 -4.19
N GLU A 11 25.23 -13.81 -4.46
CA GLU A 11 24.06 -12.96 -4.54
C GLU A 11 23.93 -12.22 -3.21
N GLU A 12 24.29 -10.95 -3.22
CA GLU A 12 23.99 -10.03 -2.14
C GLU A 12 22.46 -9.90 -2.09
N THR A 13 21.84 -10.76 -1.28
CA THR A 13 20.42 -10.70 -1.01
C THR A 13 20.18 -9.35 -0.36
N ILE A 14 19.63 -8.40 -1.11
CA ILE A 14 19.24 -7.09 -0.60
C ILE A 14 18.29 -7.34 0.56
N THR A 15 18.83 -7.34 1.77
CA THR A 15 18.04 -7.49 2.99
C THR A 15 17.25 -6.19 3.08
N LYS A 16 15.99 -6.23 2.64
CA LYS A 16 15.10 -5.08 2.66
C LYS A 16 14.98 -4.60 4.11
N ARG A 17 15.71 -3.53 4.45
CA ARG A 17 15.75 -2.95 5.80
C ARG A 17 14.32 -2.63 6.21
N THR A 18 13.82 -3.29 7.26
CA THR A 18 12.54 -2.89 7.85
C THR A 18 12.75 -1.51 8.49
N PRO A 19 12.01 -0.48 8.06
CA PRO A 19 12.16 0.86 8.62
C PRO A 19 11.73 0.84 10.10
N ALA A 20 12.57 1.38 10.99
CA ALA A 20 12.27 1.44 12.43
C ALA A 20 11.10 2.40 12.76
N VAL A 21 10.76 3.30 11.82
CA VAL A 21 9.69 4.27 11.93
C VAL A 21 8.82 4.22 10.67
N ALA A 22 7.50 4.23 10.85
CA ALA A 22 6.53 4.32 9.77
C ALA A 22 5.80 5.67 9.81
N LYS A 23 5.56 6.25 8.63
CA LYS A 23 4.58 7.31 8.45
C LYS A 23 3.22 6.67 8.19
N ILE A 24 2.16 7.30 8.69
CA ILE A 24 0.78 6.88 8.46
C ILE A 24 0.03 8.04 7.81
N VAL A 25 -0.65 7.75 6.70
CA VAL A 25 -1.58 8.68 6.05
C VAL A 25 -2.98 8.08 6.03
N GLU A 26 -3.99 8.94 6.10
CA GLU A 26 -5.39 8.55 5.93
C GLU A 26 -5.84 8.85 4.49
N LEU A 27 -6.46 7.87 3.85
CA LEU A 27 -6.97 7.97 2.49
C LEU A 27 -8.40 7.47 2.44
N VAL A 28 -9.21 8.01 1.54
CA VAL A 28 -10.57 7.52 1.27
C VAL A 28 -10.63 7.04 -0.17
N GLY A 29 -10.73 5.73 -0.35
CA GLY A 29 -11.02 5.14 -1.65
C GLY A 29 -12.51 5.07 -1.90
N VAL A 30 -12.91 5.09 -3.16
CA VAL A 30 -14.32 5.05 -3.57
C VAL A 30 -14.52 4.06 -4.70
N SER A 31 -15.56 3.23 -4.59
CA SER A 31 -15.91 2.23 -5.61
C SER A 31 -17.43 2.11 -5.74
N ASN A 32 -17.89 1.70 -6.92
CA ASN A 32 -19.30 1.34 -7.16
C ASN A 32 -19.56 -0.16 -6.91
N ILE A 33 -18.53 -0.95 -6.59
CA ILE A 33 -18.59 -2.41 -6.46
C ILE A 33 -18.77 -2.82 -4.99
N GLY A 34 -17.96 -2.25 -4.09
CA GLY A 34 -18.00 -2.57 -2.67
C GLY A 34 -16.87 -1.94 -1.87
N TRP A 35 -16.89 -2.08 -0.54
CA TRP A 35 -15.87 -1.49 0.33
C TRP A 35 -14.48 -2.12 0.19
N GLU A 36 -14.40 -3.42 -0.10
CA GLU A 36 -13.11 -4.08 -0.36
C GLU A 36 -12.43 -3.49 -1.59
N ASP A 37 -13.21 -3.30 -2.66
CA ASP A 37 -12.72 -2.67 -3.89
C ASP A 37 -12.34 -1.20 -3.65
N ALA A 38 -13.15 -0.46 -2.87
CA ALA A 38 -12.80 0.90 -2.46
C ALA A 38 -11.45 0.96 -1.71
N ALA A 39 -11.16 0.00 -0.82
CA ALA A 39 -9.88 -0.08 -0.13
C ALA A 39 -8.71 -0.38 -1.09
N ARG A 40 -8.92 -1.23 -2.11
CA ARG A 40 -7.92 -1.49 -3.16
C ARG A 40 -7.67 -0.24 -4.00
N VAL A 41 -8.71 0.49 -4.39
CA VAL A 41 -8.59 1.77 -5.11
C VAL A 41 -7.72 2.76 -4.31
N ALA A 42 -7.93 2.90 -3.00
CA ALA A 42 -7.09 3.76 -2.16
C ALA A 42 -5.61 3.35 -2.18
N LEU A 43 -5.34 2.04 -2.12
CA LEU A 43 -3.99 1.50 -2.18
C LEU A 43 -3.33 1.73 -3.54
N ASP A 44 -4.05 1.50 -4.63
CA ASP A 44 -3.51 1.59 -5.98
C ASP A 44 -3.22 3.04 -6.39
N GLU A 45 -4.04 3.99 -5.95
CA GLU A 45 -3.73 5.42 -6.09
C GLU A 45 -2.52 5.83 -5.23
N ALA A 46 -2.43 5.33 -3.99
CA ALA A 46 -1.31 5.65 -3.11
C ALA A 46 0.05 5.18 -3.67
N LYS A 47 0.09 3.97 -4.26
CA LYS A 47 1.32 3.38 -4.83
C LYS A 47 1.98 4.23 -5.93
N LYS A 48 1.24 5.16 -6.55
CA LYS A 48 1.77 6.05 -7.59
C LYS A 48 2.78 7.07 -7.04
N THR A 49 2.70 7.40 -5.75
CA THR A 49 3.53 8.45 -5.13
C THR A 49 4.17 8.01 -3.82
N ILE A 50 3.55 7.07 -3.10
CA ILE A 50 4.02 6.55 -1.82
C ILE A 50 4.69 5.21 -2.05
N HIS A 51 5.99 5.18 -1.78
CA HIS A 51 6.81 3.97 -1.87
C HIS A 51 6.95 3.30 -0.49
N ASN A 52 7.39 2.05 -0.50
CA ASN A 52 7.61 1.27 0.73
C ASN A 52 6.36 1.12 1.62
N ILE A 53 5.19 0.96 0.98
CA ILE A 53 3.93 0.62 1.65
C ILE A 53 4.03 -0.82 2.18
N HIS A 54 3.71 -1.02 3.45
CA HIS A 54 3.80 -2.35 4.09
C HIS A 54 2.55 -2.72 4.88
N GLY A 55 1.54 -1.84 4.97
CA GLY A 55 0.32 -2.12 5.70
C GLY A 55 -0.81 -1.15 5.39
N ILE A 56 -2.03 -1.67 5.48
CA ILE A 56 -3.26 -0.91 5.37
C ILE A 56 -4.20 -1.37 6.49
N LYS A 57 -4.84 -0.42 7.17
CA LYS A 57 -5.88 -0.69 8.17
C LYS A 57 -7.14 0.02 7.77
N ILE A 58 -8.26 -0.70 7.69
CA ILE A 58 -9.58 -0.08 7.51
C ILE A 58 -9.93 0.66 8.81
N LYS A 59 -10.24 1.95 8.70
CA LYS A 59 -10.67 2.80 9.82
C LYS A 59 -12.18 2.83 9.91
N ASP A 60 -12.83 3.15 8.80
CA ASP A 60 -14.28 3.23 8.68
C ASP A 60 -14.73 2.94 7.24
N MET A 61 -16.02 2.66 7.10
CA MET A 61 -16.68 2.33 5.84
C MET A 61 -17.99 3.11 5.78
N THR A 62 -18.18 3.89 4.72
CA THR A 62 -19.36 4.72 4.51
C THR A 62 -19.90 4.49 3.09
N ALA A 63 -21.11 5.00 2.81
CA ALA A 63 -21.72 4.87 1.50
C ALA A 63 -22.54 6.11 1.14
N GLU A 64 -22.65 6.40 -0.16
CA GLU A 64 -23.63 7.35 -0.69
C GLU A 64 -24.92 6.62 -1.03
N ILE A 65 -26.06 7.21 -0.65
CA ILE A 65 -27.40 6.66 -0.90
C ILE A 65 -28.09 7.57 -1.91
N ASP A 66 -28.67 6.96 -2.95
CA ASP A 66 -29.55 7.66 -3.88
C ASP A 66 -30.86 8.02 -3.15
N PRO A 67 -31.23 9.31 -3.05
CA PRO A 67 -32.43 9.75 -2.34
C PRO A 67 -33.73 9.28 -2.99
N ASN A 68 -33.74 8.95 -4.28
CA ASN A 68 -34.93 8.53 -5.01
C ASN A 68 -35.15 7.02 -4.95
N THR A 69 -34.07 6.24 -4.96
CA THR A 69 -34.15 4.77 -5.01
C THR A 69 -33.82 4.09 -3.68
N GLY A 70 -33.21 4.80 -2.73
CA GLY A 70 -32.78 4.26 -1.45
C GLY A 70 -31.60 3.26 -1.55
N ARG A 71 -31.00 3.12 -2.74
CA ARG A 71 -29.91 2.17 -2.99
C ARG A 71 -28.55 2.84 -2.76
N ILE A 72 -27.57 2.02 -2.39
CA ILE A 72 -26.17 2.46 -2.34
C ILE A 72 -25.68 2.70 -3.76
N THR A 73 -25.08 3.88 -4.00
CA THR A 73 -24.49 4.24 -5.31
C THR A 73 -22.97 4.18 -5.29
N ARG A 74 -22.35 4.51 -4.15
CA ARG A 74 -20.89 4.51 -3.98
C ARG A 74 -20.51 4.03 -2.59
N TYR A 75 -19.55 3.12 -2.54
CA TYR A 75 -18.93 2.60 -1.33
C TYR A 75 -17.63 3.36 -1.08
N LYS A 76 -17.41 3.84 0.14
CA LYS A 76 -16.20 4.56 0.54
C LYS A 76 -15.52 3.81 1.67
N ALA A 77 -14.22 3.54 1.51
CA ALA A 77 -13.40 2.93 2.56
C ALA A 77 -12.35 3.94 3.00
N CYS A 78 -12.38 4.35 4.27
CA CYS A 78 -11.31 5.13 4.88
C CYS A 78 -10.25 4.18 5.41
N VAL A 79 -9.01 4.39 4.98
CA VAL A 79 -7.88 3.53 5.30
C VAL A 79 -6.75 4.33 5.93
N LYS A 80 -6.09 3.74 6.92
CA LYS A 80 -4.78 4.16 7.41
C LYS A 80 -3.72 3.35 6.67
N LEU A 81 -2.93 4.01 5.83
CA LEU A 81 -1.86 3.40 5.06
C LEU A 81 -0.52 3.71 5.72
N SER A 82 0.24 2.66 6.04
CA SER A 82 1.54 2.75 6.69
C SER A 82 2.66 2.47 5.70
N PHE A 83 3.66 3.34 5.67
CA PHE A 83 4.82 3.23 4.81
C PHE A 83 6.10 3.67 5.54
N GLY A 84 7.23 3.09 5.14
CA GLY A 84 8.51 3.39 5.75
C GLY A 84 9.00 4.80 5.51
N VAL A 85 9.67 5.40 6.50
CA VAL A 85 10.49 6.59 6.27
C VAL A 85 11.69 6.18 5.42
N ILE A 86 11.86 6.84 4.27
CA ILE A 86 13.07 6.76 3.46
C ILE A 86 13.92 8.01 3.73
N GLU A 87 15.23 7.84 3.84
CA GLU A 87 16.17 8.95 3.79
C GLU A 87 16.29 9.37 2.31
N GLU A 88 16.08 10.66 2.01
CA GLU A 88 16.38 11.17 0.68
C GLU A 88 17.90 11.17 0.52
N GLU A 89 18.37 10.45 -0.50
CA GLU A 89 19.78 10.50 -0.90
C GLU A 89 20.03 11.91 -1.46
N ARG A 90 20.76 12.72 -0.69
CA ARG A 90 21.06 14.12 -1.01
C ARG A 90 22.10 14.27 -2.11
#